data_AF-R9JVK8-F1
#
_entry.id   AF-R9JVK8-F1
#
_cell.length_a   1.000
_cell.length_b   1.000
_cell.length_c   1.000
_cell.angle_alpha   90.00
_cell.angle_beta   90.00
_cell.angle_gamma   90.00
#
_symmetry.space_group_name_H-M   'P 1'
#
loop_
_entity.id
_entity.type
_entity.pdbx_description
1 polymer ?
#
loop_
_entity_poly.entity_id
_entity_poly.type
_entity_poly.pdbx_seq_one_letter_code
_entity_poly.pdbx_strand_id
1 'polypeptide(L)'
;MPVFKNEGNGTWYVMARYVNWKGERKQKCKRGFATKRDAQEWERKFQLQNSADLDMDFEAFTELYANDVKNRLKENTWLTKEHIIRTKILPYFGKMKISGIGTKEIIAWQNELLA
;
A
#
# COMPACT_ATOMS: atom_id res chain seq x y z
N MET A 1 -9.56 -21.94 -0.64
CA MET A 1 -10.30 -20.74 -0.20
C MET A 1 -10.45 -20.79 1.32
N PRO A 2 -9.81 -19.87 2.07
CA PRO A 2 -9.85 -19.79 3.53
C PRO A 2 -11.13 -19.08 4.02
N VAL A 3 -12.28 -19.53 3.50
CA VAL A 3 -13.61 -19.02 3.87
C VAL A 3 -14.25 -20.06 4.77
N PHE A 4 -14.53 -19.66 6.01
CA PHE A 4 -14.94 -20.57 7.06
C PHE A 4 -16.31 -20.13 7.58
N LYS A 5 -17.13 -21.11 7.97
CA LYS A 5 -18.43 -20.87 8.59
C LYS A 5 -18.26 -20.91 10.10
N ASN A 6 -18.93 -20.00 10.79
CA ASN A 6 -18.98 -19.94 12.24
C ASN A 6 -20.22 -20.74 12.69
N GLU A 7 -20.01 -21.85 13.38
CA GLU A 7 -21.07 -22.84 13.67
C GLU A 7 -22.10 -22.33 14.69
N GLY A 8 -21.71 -21.44 15.60
CA GLY A 8 -22.61 -20.89 16.63
C GLY A 8 -23.64 -19.87 16.11
N ASN A 9 -23.30 -19.09 15.08
CA ASN A 9 -24.12 -17.93 14.65
C ASN A 9 -24.48 -17.98 13.16
N GLY A 10 -24.09 -19.04 12.43
CA GLY A 10 -24.35 -19.19 11.00
C GLY A 10 -23.59 -18.22 10.07
N THR A 11 -22.78 -17.31 10.62
CA THR A 11 -22.04 -16.27 9.88
C THR A 11 -20.76 -16.81 9.27
N TRP A 12 -20.27 -16.16 8.22
CA TRP A 12 -19.04 -16.51 7.52
C TRP A 12 -17.90 -15.57 7.89
N TYR A 13 -16.67 -16.09 7.82
CA TYR A 13 -15.45 -15.31 7.99
C TYR A 13 -14.38 -15.69 6.98
N VAL A 14 -13.48 -14.74 6.72
CA VAL A 14 -12.39 -14.85 5.74
C VAL A 14 -11.07 -14.53 6.41
N MET A 15 -10.07 -15.34 6.10
CA MET A 15 -8.69 -15.10 6.49
C MET A 15 -7.84 -14.83 5.25
N ALA A 16 -7.60 -13.57 4.94
CA ALA A 16 -6.76 -13.17 3.83
C ALA A 16 -5.31 -13.01 4.31
N ARG A 17 -4.37 -13.68 3.63
CA ARG A 17 -2.93 -13.48 3.84
C ARG A 17 -2.43 -12.45 2.84
N TYR A 18 -1.66 -11.48 3.29
CA TYR A 18 -1.07 -10.46 2.43
C TYR A 18 0.31 -10.09 2.93
N VAL A 19 1.17 -9.66 2.01
CA VAL A 19 2.46 -9.07 2.35
C VAL A 19 2.21 -7.58 2.47
N ASN A 20 2.61 -6.99 3.60
CA ASN A 20 2.52 -5.54 3.75
C ASN A 20 3.66 -4.86 2.96
N TRP A 21 3.57 -3.54 2.86
CA TRP A 21 4.61 -2.69 2.25
C TRP A 21 6.00 -2.81 2.91
N LYS A 22 6.11 -3.41 4.11
CA LYS A 22 7.38 -3.72 4.78
C LYS A 22 7.95 -5.12 4.45
N GLY A 23 7.27 -5.89 3.60
CA GLY A 23 7.66 -7.28 3.29
C GLY A 23 7.23 -8.30 4.35
N GLU A 24 6.52 -7.90 5.41
CA GLU A 24 6.03 -8.80 6.45
C GLU A 24 4.76 -9.51 5.99
N ARG A 25 4.70 -10.83 6.19
CA ARG A 25 3.49 -11.62 5.96
C ARG A 25 2.50 -11.36 7.09
N LYS A 26 1.39 -10.68 6.79
CA LYS A 26 0.28 -10.43 7.72
C LYS A 26 -0.98 -11.17 7.31
N GLN A 27 -1.82 -11.43 8.30
CA GLN A 27 -3.11 -12.07 8.12
C GLN A 27 -4.21 -11.11 8.57
N LYS A 28 -5.17 -10.83 7.68
CA LYS A 28 -6.36 -10.06 7.98
C LYS A 28 -7.55 -10.99 8.10
N CYS A 29 -8.15 -11.02 9.28
CA CYS A 29 -9.37 -11.78 9.54
C CYS A 29 -10.56 -10.84 9.54
N LYS A 30 -11.51 -11.03 8.61
CA LYS A 30 -12.79 -10.32 8.60
C LYS A 30 -13.91 -11.31 8.88
N ARG A 31 -14.73 -11.02 9.89
CA ARG A 31 -15.84 -11.86 10.38
C ARG A 31 -17.18 -11.14 10.18
N GLY A 32 -18.27 -11.90 10.16
CA GLY A 32 -19.65 -11.38 10.19
C GLY A 32 -20.33 -11.31 8.82
N PHE A 33 -19.85 -12.04 7.82
CA PHE A 33 -20.53 -12.11 6.52
C PHE A 33 -21.80 -12.96 6.61
N ALA A 34 -22.89 -12.51 6.00
CA ALA A 34 -24.15 -13.26 5.96
C ALA A 34 -24.05 -14.48 5.02
N THR A 35 -23.35 -14.32 3.89
CA THR A 35 -23.18 -15.39 2.90
C THR A 35 -21.71 -15.71 2.61
N LYS A 36 -21.46 -16.93 2.13
CA LYS A 36 -20.15 -17.36 1.63
C LYS A 36 -19.67 -16.51 0.45
N ARG A 37 -20.61 -16.06 -0.39
CA ARG A 37 -20.33 -15.25 -1.58
C ARG A 37 -19.80 -13.86 -1.20
N ASP A 38 -20.41 -13.19 -0.23
CA ASP A 38 -19.95 -11.88 0.24
C ASP A 38 -18.54 -11.95 0.83
N ALA A 39 -18.26 -13.03 1.57
CA ALA A 39 -16.94 -13.35 2.07
C ALA A 39 -15.91 -13.50 0.92
N GLN A 40 -16.23 -14.27 -0.12
CA GLN A 40 -15.34 -14.45 -1.28
C GLN A 40 -15.15 -13.16 -2.11
N GLU A 41 -16.20 -12.37 -2.29
CA GLU A 41 -16.09 -11.08 -2.98
C GLU A 41 -15.21 -10.11 -2.19
N TRP A 42 -15.31 -10.11 -0.86
CA TRP A 42 -14.42 -9.33 -0.02
C TRP A 42 -12.96 -9.78 -0.13
N GLU A 43 -12.69 -11.09 -0.14
CA GLU A 43 -11.33 -11.63 -0.35
C GLU A 43 -10.74 -11.14 -1.67
N ARG A 44 -11.49 -11.28 -2.78
CA ARG A 44 -11.04 -10.81 -4.09
C ARG A 44 -10.78 -9.32 -4.11
N LYS A 45 -11.72 -8.51 -3.59
CA LYS A 45 -11.55 -7.05 -3.54
C LYS A 45 -10.35 -6.66 -2.69
N PHE A 46 -10.14 -7.31 -1.55
CA PHE A 46 -9.00 -7.05 -0.68
C PHE A 46 -7.67 -7.41 -1.35
N GLN A 47 -7.62 -8.53 -2.07
CA GLN A 47 -6.42 -8.96 -2.78
C GLN A 47 -6.11 -8.05 -3.98
N LEU A 48 -7.13 -7.65 -4.73
CA LEU A 48 -7.04 -6.67 -5.83
C LEU A 48 -6.58 -5.29 -5.35
N GLN A 49 -7.14 -4.79 -4.24
CA GLN A 49 -6.69 -3.51 -3.66
C GLN A 49 -5.24 -3.60 -3.21
N ASN A 50 -4.87 -4.67 -2.50
CA ASN A 50 -3.52 -4.82 -1.99
C ASN A 50 -2.51 -5.10 -3.12
N SER A 51 -2.91 -5.72 -4.24
CA SER A 51 -2.07 -5.86 -5.43
C SER A 51 -1.98 -4.56 -6.24
N ALA A 52 -3.09 -3.83 -6.39
CA ALA A 52 -3.11 -2.56 -7.10
C ALA A 52 -2.28 -1.48 -6.38
N ASP A 53 -2.33 -1.45 -5.04
CA ASP A 53 -1.46 -0.59 -4.21
C ASP A 53 0.02 -0.95 -4.35
N LEU A 54 0.35 -2.21 -4.68
CA LEU A 54 1.73 -2.67 -4.86
C LEU A 54 2.24 -2.49 -6.30
N ASP A 55 1.34 -2.50 -7.29
CA ASP A 55 1.69 -2.35 -8.71
C ASP A 55 1.68 -0.89 -9.20
N MET A 56 1.29 0.06 -8.35
CA MET A 56 1.31 1.48 -8.72
C MET A 56 2.73 2.03 -8.81
N ASP A 57 2.92 2.97 -9.74
CA ASP A 57 4.16 3.71 -9.89
C ASP A 57 4.32 4.70 -8.73
N PHE A 58 5.57 4.94 -8.32
CA PHE A 58 5.86 5.84 -7.22
C PHE A 58 5.37 7.27 -7.48
N GLU A 59 5.44 7.74 -8.73
CA GLU A 59 4.92 9.05 -9.13
C GLU A 59 3.44 9.23 -8.79
N ALA A 60 2.58 8.30 -9.22
CA ALA A 60 1.15 8.31 -8.91
C ALA A 60 0.89 8.28 -7.39
N PHE A 61 1.74 7.59 -6.63
CA PHE A 61 1.65 7.59 -5.16
C PHE A 61 2.05 8.92 -4.53
N THR A 62 3.06 9.59 -5.06
CA THR A 62 3.45 10.91 -4.55
C THR A 62 2.32 11.93 -4.68
N GLU A 63 1.50 11.84 -5.74
CA GLU A 63 0.31 12.68 -5.92
C GLU A 63 -0.79 12.37 -4.91
N LEU A 64 -1.10 11.09 -4.68
CA LEU A 64 -2.08 10.68 -3.66
C LEU A 64 -1.62 11.09 -2.26
N TYR A 65 -0.33 10.90 -1.96
CA TYR A 65 0.29 11.33 -0.71
C TYR A 65 0.18 12.85 -0.55
N ALA A 66 0.49 13.62 -1.61
CA ALA A 66 0.39 15.07 -1.58
C ALA A 66 -1.03 15.55 -1.25
N ASN A 67 -2.04 14.95 -1.84
CA ASN A 67 -3.44 15.35 -1.61
C ASN A 67 -3.92 15.09 -0.17
N ASP A 68 -3.53 13.98 0.46
CA ASP A 68 -3.91 13.71 1.85
C ASP A 68 -3.11 14.56 2.85
N VAL A 69 -1.83 14.77 2.58
CA VAL A 69 -0.89 15.38 3.52
C VAL A 69 -0.90 16.91 3.45
N LYS A 70 -1.09 17.50 2.27
CA LYS A 70 -1.15 18.95 2.07
C LYS A 70 -2.25 19.61 2.90
N ASN A 71 -3.38 18.93 3.08
CA ASN A 71 -4.50 19.44 3.90
C ASN A 71 -4.20 19.50 5.40
N ARG A 72 -3.22 18.72 5.89
CA ARG A 72 -2.89 18.62 7.32
C ARG A 72 -1.70 19.47 7.73
N LEU A 73 -0.88 19.89 6.78
CA LEU A 73 0.35 20.63 7.03
C LEU A 73 0.23 22.10 6.69
N LYS A 74 1.00 22.93 7.40
CA LYS A 74 1.22 24.32 6.99
C LYS A 74 1.92 24.36 5.64
N GLU A 75 1.51 25.30 4.81
CA GLU A 75 1.99 25.45 3.43
C GLU A 75 3.52 25.52 3.32
N ASN A 76 4.20 26.30 4.17
CA ASN A 76 5.67 26.40 4.18
C ASN A 76 6.36 25.04 4.40
N THR A 77 5.80 24.21 5.28
CA THR A 77 6.33 22.86 5.54
C THR A 77 6.08 21.94 4.35
N TRP A 78 4.91 22.08 3.71
CA TRP A 78 4.59 21.34 2.50
C TRP A 78 5.51 21.71 1.33
N LEU A 79 5.74 23.00 1.07
CA LEU A 79 6.61 23.47 -0.02
C LEU A 79 8.03 22.89 0.09
N THR A 80 8.58 22.84 1.30
CA THR A 80 9.89 22.20 1.54
C THR A 80 9.86 20.71 1.22
N LYS A 81 8.81 19.99 1.65
CA LYS A 81 8.65 18.56 1.36
C LYS A 81 8.46 18.29 -0.13
N GLU A 82 7.60 19.05 -0.78
CA GLU A 82 7.35 18.97 -2.23
C GLU A 82 8.64 19.21 -3.01
N HIS A 83 9.44 20.21 -2.61
CA HIS A 83 10.72 20.46 -3.23
C HIS A 83 11.67 19.25 -3.12
N ILE A 84 11.78 18.63 -1.94
CA ILE A 84 12.61 17.43 -1.74
C ILE A 84 12.08 16.26 -2.58
N ILE A 85 10.77 16.01 -2.56
CA ILE A 85 10.14 14.95 -3.33
C ILE A 85 10.45 15.13 -4.83
N ARG A 86 10.26 16.34 -5.35
CA ARG A 86 10.47 16.66 -6.77
C ARG A 86 11.93 16.62 -7.20
N THR A 87 12.85 17.12 -6.37
CA THR A 87 14.26 17.27 -6.75
C THR A 87 15.13 16.08 -6.41
N LYS A 88 14.77 15.31 -5.37
CA LYS A 88 15.62 14.22 -4.86
C LYS A 88 14.99 12.86 -5.04
N ILE A 89 13.68 12.70 -4.85
CA ILE A 89 13.05 11.37 -4.78
C ILE A 89 12.46 10.95 -6.14
N LEU A 90 11.68 11.82 -6.78
CA LEU A 90 11.01 11.55 -8.05
C LEU A 90 11.97 11.25 -9.22
N PRO A 91 13.13 11.91 -9.38
CA PRO A 91 14.02 11.62 -10.50
C PRO A 91 14.51 10.17 -10.56
N TYR A 92 14.66 9.54 -9.39
CA TYR A 92 15.15 8.16 -9.28
C TYR A 92 14.01 7.15 -9.18
N PHE A 93 13.03 7.40 -8.30
CA PHE A 93 11.97 6.44 -8.00
C PHE A 93 10.72 6.60 -8.87
N GLY A 94 10.53 7.72 -9.58
CA GLY A 94 9.24 8.08 -10.18
C GLY A 94 8.63 6.98 -11.07
N LYS A 95 9.45 6.38 -11.93
CA LYS A 95 9.04 5.29 -12.85
C LYS A 95 9.13 3.88 -12.24
N MET A 96 9.58 3.77 -10.99
CA MET A 96 9.65 2.49 -10.30
C MET A 96 8.30 2.17 -9.66
N LYS A 97 7.91 0.90 -9.75
CA LYS A 97 6.79 0.38 -8.97
C LYS A 97 7.14 0.39 -7.49
N ILE A 98 6.19 0.76 -6.64
CA ILE A 98 6.41 0.83 -5.18
C ILE A 98 6.83 -0.53 -4.60
N SER A 99 6.25 -1.62 -5.10
CA SER A 99 6.63 -2.97 -4.71
C SER A 99 8.09 -3.33 -5.04
N GLY A 100 8.69 -2.66 -6.02
CA GLY A 100 10.07 -2.86 -6.43
C GLY A 100 11.08 -2.04 -5.64
N ILE A 101 10.64 -1.08 -4.83
CA ILE A 101 11.53 -0.23 -4.03
C ILE A 101 11.95 -1.01 -2.78
N GLY A 102 13.08 -1.70 -2.90
CA GLY A 102 13.73 -2.41 -1.81
C GLY A 102 14.82 -1.60 -1.14
N THR A 103 15.48 -2.23 -0.16
CA THR A 103 16.62 -1.62 0.54
C THR A 103 17.79 -1.34 -0.41
N LYS A 104 17.98 -2.14 -1.46
CA LYS A 104 19.09 -1.98 -2.42
C LYS A 104 18.93 -0.69 -3.24
N GLU A 105 17.72 -0.42 -3.68
CA GLU A 105 17.33 0.72 -4.50
C GLU A 105 17.46 2.01 -3.66
N ILE A 106 17.12 1.96 -2.37
CA ILE A 106 17.33 3.06 -1.42
C ILE A 106 18.83 3.35 -1.22
N ILE A 107 19.66 2.31 -1.06
CA ILE A 107 21.12 2.50 -0.91
C ILE A 107 21.73 3.08 -2.19
N ALA A 108 21.32 2.58 -3.36
CA ALA A 108 21.79 3.08 -4.65
C ALA A 108 21.42 4.56 -4.84
N TRP A 109 20.18 4.93 -4.56
CA TRP A 109 19.74 6.33 -4.56
C TRP A 109 20.53 7.22 -3.60
N GLN A 110 20.80 6.74 -2.37
CA GLN A 110 21.61 7.49 -1.41
C GLN A 110 23.04 7.73 -1.92
N ASN A 111 23.64 6.74 -2.57
CA ASN A 111 24.97 6.88 -3.18
C ASN A 111 24.95 7.89 -4.34
N GLU A 112 23.90 7.90 -5.17
CA GLU A 112 23.76 8.91 -6.24
C GLU A 112 23.60 10.34 -5.71
N LEU A 113 23.00 10.53 -4.53
CA LEU A 113 22.87 11.85 -3.92
C LEU A 113 24.16 12.36 -3.25
N LEU A 114 25.07 11.45 -2.90
CA LEU A 114 26.35 11.76 -2.27
C LEU A 114 27.51 11.88 -3.27
N ALA A 115 27.31 11.41 -4.50
CA ALA A 115 28.23 11.55 -5.63
C ALA A 115 28.17 12.95 -6.24
#